data_AF-A0A933BRY5-F1
#
_entry.id   AF-A0A933BRY5-F1
#
_cell.length_a   1.000
_cell.length_b   1.000
_cell.length_c   1.000
_cell.angle_alpha   90.00
_cell.angle_beta   90.00
_cell.angle_gamma   90.00
#
_symmetry.space_group_name_H-M   'P 1'
#
loop_
_entity.id
_entity.type
_entity.pdbx_description
1 polymer ?
#
loop_
_entity_poly.entity_id
_entity_poly.type
_entity_poly.pdbx_seq_one_letter_code
_entity_poly.pdbx_strand_id
1 'polypeptide(L)'
;MRRLPFVKMSGAGNDFILLQKDWLGSAKVPAARLAKRLCLRRRSIGADGLLIVSRSGRLSYHNADGSAAFCANGSRCAAWWLLQT
;
A
#
# COMPACT_ATOMS: atom_id res chain seq x y z
N MET A 1 -16.78 13.64 3.06
CA MET A 1 -15.59 13.05 2.38
C MET A 1 -14.68 12.45 3.43
N ARG A 2 -14.21 11.21 3.26
CA ARG A 2 -13.29 10.55 4.22
C ARG A 2 -11.84 10.71 3.73
N ARG A 3 -10.97 11.29 4.56
CA ARG A 3 -9.52 11.32 4.28
C ARG A 3 -8.91 9.99 4.72
N LEU A 4 -8.03 9.43 3.91
CA LEU A 4 -7.29 8.21 4.22
C LEU A 4 -5.79 8.57 4.26
N PRO A 5 -5.14 8.52 5.43
CA PRO A 5 -3.70 8.69 5.52
C PRO A 5 -2.98 7.62 4.69
N PHE A 6 -1.87 8.00 4.06
CA PHE A 6 -1.01 7.08 3.33
C PHE A 6 0.43 7.61 3.34
N VAL A 7 1.37 6.71 3.08
CA VAL A 7 2.76 7.06 2.79
C VAL A 7 3.06 6.63 1.36
N LYS A 8 3.67 7.51 0.56
CA LYS A 8 4.20 7.12 -0.75
C LYS A 8 5.70 6.88 -0.62
N MET A 9 6.13 5.72 -1.09
CA MET A 9 7.51 5.26 -0.95
C MET A 9 8.01 4.70 -2.26
N SER A 10 9.32 4.72 -2.46
CA SER A 10 9.97 4.04 -3.59
C SER A 10 11.16 3.22 -3.13
N GLY A 11 11.40 2.10 -3.80
CA GLY A 11 12.53 1.21 -3.54
C GLY A 11 13.00 0.52 -4.80
N ALA A 12 14.29 0.71 -5.14
CA ALA A 12 14.93 0.12 -6.32
C ALA A 12 14.16 0.33 -7.64
N GLY A 13 13.61 1.53 -7.84
CA GLY A 13 12.87 1.89 -9.06
C GLY A 13 11.36 1.61 -9.03
N ASN A 14 10.85 0.84 -8.07
CA ASN A 14 9.41 0.71 -7.87
C ASN A 14 8.85 1.77 -6.93
N ASP A 15 7.61 2.20 -7.14
CA ASP A 15 6.87 3.05 -6.20
C ASP A 15 5.62 2.35 -5.62
N PHE A 16 5.34 2.65 -4.36
CA PHE A 16 4.29 2.00 -3.58
C PHE A 16 3.48 3.02 -2.80
N ILE A 17 2.19 2.72 -2.65
CA ILE A 17 1.33 3.36 -1.65
C ILE A 17 1.29 2.45 -0.44
N LEU A 18 1.67 2.94 0.73
CA LEU A 18 1.62 2.21 1.99
C LEU A 18 0.46 2.73 2.84
N LEU A 19 -0.37 1.79 3.30
CA LEU A 19 -1.43 2.02 4.28
C LEU A 19 -1.14 1.21 5.53
N GLN A 20 -1.12 1.87 6.69
CA GLN A 20 -1.19 1.16 7.95
C GLN A 20 -2.61 0.60 8.12
N LYS A 21 -2.72 -0.66 8.58
CA LYS A 21 -3.97 -1.44 8.60
C LYS A 21 -5.12 -0.75 9.35
N ASP A 22 -4.85 -0.09 10.46
CA ASP A 22 -5.83 0.57 11.33
C ASP A 22 -6.38 1.86 10.71
N TRP A 23 -5.64 2.50 9.77
CA TRP A 23 -6.13 3.67 9.03
C TRP A 23 -7.33 3.35 8.13
N LEU A 24 -7.53 2.08 7.77
CA LEU A 24 -8.69 1.66 6.98
C LEU A 24 -10.01 1.75 7.80
N GLY A 25 -9.91 1.71 9.13
CA GLY A 25 -11.04 1.65 10.05
C GLY A 25 -11.89 0.40 9.85
N SER A 26 -13.19 0.48 10.12
CA SER A 26 -14.17 -0.60 9.91
C SER A 26 -14.54 -0.84 8.44
N ALA A 27 -13.97 -0.07 7.50
CA ALA A 27 -14.34 -0.17 6.10
C ALA A 27 -13.83 -1.48 5.48
N LYS A 28 -14.76 -2.37 5.13
CA LYS A 28 -14.49 -3.65 4.47
C LYS A 28 -14.22 -3.48 2.96
N VAL A 29 -13.47 -2.47 2.54
CA VAL A 29 -13.10 -2.33 1.12
C VAL A 29 -12.02 -3.37 0.81
N PRO A 30 -12.22 -4.26 -0.19
CA PRO A 30 -11.20 -5.22 -0.56
C PRO A 30 -9.90 -4.53 -0.96
N ALA A 31 -8.77 -5.01 -0.45
CA ALA A 31 -7.44 -4.46 -0.75
C ALA A 31 -7.16 -4.40 -2.26
N ALA A 32 -7.59 -5.43 -3.02
CA ALA A 32 -7.51 -5.44 -4.48
C ALA A 32 -8.26 -4.26 -5.13
N ARG A 33 -9.43 -3.89 -4.62
CA ARG A 33 -10.20 -2.74 -5.10
C ARG A 33 -9.53 -1.42 -4.71
N LEU A 34 -8.92 -1.34 -3.52
CA LEU A 34 -8.13 -0.18 -3.13
C LEU A 34 -6.92 -0.01 -4.05
N ALA A 35 -6.18 -1.08 -4.33
CA ALA A 35 -5.02 -1.05 -5.22
C ALA A 35 -5.40 -0.51 -6.60
N LYS A 36 -6.43 -1.09 -7.26
CA LYS A 36 -6.93 -0.60 -8.56
C LYS A 36 -7.28 0.88 -8.56
N ARG A 37 -7.90 1.38 -7.47
CA ARG A 37 -8.34 2.79 -7.39
C ARG A 37 -7.19 3.74 -7.10
N LEU A 38 -6.31 3.39 -6.17
CA LEU A 38 -5.25 4.27 -5.67
C LEU A 38 -4.03 4.29 -6.61
N CYS A 39 -3.69 3.13 -7.19
CA CYS A 39 -2.53 2.96 -8.07
C CYS A 39 -2.78 3.45 -9.51
N LEU A 40 -4.01 3.85 -9.86
CA LEU A 40 -4.33 4.34 -11.19
C LEU A 40 -3.61 5.66 -11.50
N ARG A 41 -2.53 5.59 -12.29
CA ARG A 41 -1.75 6.76 -12.70
C ARG A 41 -2.61 7.76 -13.48
N ARG A 42 -2.28 9.05 -13.37
CA ARG A 42 -2.97 10.20 -14.02
C ARG A 42 -4.39 10.49 -13.53
N ARG A 43 -5.00 9.61 -12.72
CA ARG A 43 -6.35 9.82 -12.14
C ARG A 43 -6.35 9.78 -10.61
N SER A 44 -5.36 9.14 -10.02
CA SER A 44 -5.18 8.97 -8.58
C SER A 44 -3.71 9.22 -8.20
N ILE A 45 -3.32 8.80 -6.99
CA ILE A 45 -1.95 8.91 -6.48
C ILE A 45 -0.94 8.26 -7.43
N GLY A 46 -1.31 7.10 -8.01
CA GLY A 46 -0.47 6.35 -8.95
C GLY A 46 0.70 5.64 -8.26
N ALA A 47 0.87 4.34 -8.51
CA ALA A 47 2.00 3.56 -8.00
C ALA A 47 2.04 2.19 -8.71
N ASP A 48 3.15 1.46 -8.59
CA ASP A 48 3.25 0.08 -9.07
C ASP A 48 2.41 -0.88 -8.22
N GLY A 49 2.25 -0.59 -6.92
CA GLY A 49 1.42 -1.38 -6.03
C GLY A 49 1.03 -0.74 -4.71
N LEU A 50 0.20 -1.47 -3.97
CA LEU A 50 -0.33 -1.13 -2.66
C LEU A 50 0.26 -2.07 -1.60
N LEU A 51 0.81 -1.49 -0.55
CA LEU A 51 1.26 -2.16 0.66
C LEU A 51 0.23 -1.87 1.77
N ILE A 52 -0.24 -2.92 2.44
CA ILE A 52 -1.01 -2.79 3.69
C ILE A 52 -0.25 -3.48 4.80
N VAL A 53 0.15 -2.72 5.82
CA VAL A 53 1.02 -3.19 6.90
C VAL A 53 0.34 -3.05 8.26
N SER A 54 0.38 -4.09 9.09
CA SER A 54 -0.04 -4.01 10.49
C SER A 54 1.12 -3.61 11.40
N ARG A 55 0.81 -3.12 12.62
CA ARG A 55 1.85 -2.88 13.65
C ARG A 55 2.64 -4.13 14.04
N SER A 56 2.03 -5.31 13.87
CA SER A 56 2.70 -6.60 14.10
C SER A 56 3.62 -7.04 12.95
N GLY A 57 3.83 -6.21 11.93
CA GLY A 57 4.71 -6.54 10.81
C GLY A 57 4.08 -7.39 9.71
N ARG A 58 2.77 -7.70 9.79
CA ARG A 58 2.10 -8.44 8.72
C ARG A 58 1.90 -7.52 7.52
N LEU A 59 2.47 -7.92 6.38
CA LEU A 59 2.39 -7.20 5.12
C LEU A 59 1.49 -7.94 4.13
N SER A 60 0.60 -7.20 3.49
CA SER A 60 -0.09 -7.61 2.27
C SER A 60 0.32 -6.70 1.12
N TYR A 61 0.67 -7.28 -0.03
CA TYR A 61 0.98 -6.54 -1.24
C TYR A 61 -0.03 -6.86 -2.35
N HIS A 62 -0.46 -5.82 -3.06
CA HIS A 62 -1.27 -5.94 -4.26
C HIS A 62 -0.65 -5.11 -5.39
N ASN A 63 -0.55 -5.69 -6.59
CA ASN A 63 -0.19 -4.96 -7.79
C ASN A 63 -1.25 -3.88 -8.13
N ALA A 64 -0.92 -2.94 -9.01
CA ALA A 64 -1.84 -1.91 -9.48
C ALA A 64 -3.14 -2.48 -10.10
N ASP A 65 -3.11 -3.69 -10.65
CA ASP A 65 -4.27 -4.41 -11.18
C ASP A 65 -5.10 -5.14 -10.10
N GLY A 66 -4.72 -5.01 -8.83
CA GLY A 66 -5.38 -5.63 -7.68
C GLY A 66 -5.00 -7.09 -7.40
N SER A 67 -4.22 -7.74 -8.26
CA SER A 67 -3.72 -9.09 -7.98
C SER A 67 -2.84 -9.09 -6.72
N ALA A 68 -3.00 -10.11 -5.88
CA ALA A 68 -2.14 -10.31 -4.72
C ALA A 68 -0.85 -10.99 -5.16
N ALA A 69 0.28 -10.53 -4.64
CA ALA A 69 1.59 -11.08 -4.95
C ALA A 69 2.56 -10.85 -3.79
N PHE A 70 3.80 -11.29 -3.95
CA PHE A 70 4.92 -10.90 -3.12
C PHE A 70 5.80 -9.92 -3.89
N CYS A 71 6.25 -8.85 -3.22
CA CYS A 71 7.17 -7.87 -3.81
C CYS A 71 8.32 -7.60 -2.83
N ALA A 72 9.53 -8.06 -3.15
CA ALA A 72 10.69 -7.87 -2.29
C ALA A 72 11.03 -6.37 -2.08
N ASN A 73 10.89 -5.54 -3.13
CA ASN A 73 11.12 -4.10 -3.04
C ASN A 73 10.11 -3.43 -2.09
N GLY A 74 8.83 -3.77 -2.22
CA GLY A 74 7.77 -3.30 -1.33
C GLY A 74 7.96 -3.77 0.11
N SER A 75 8.41 -5.01 0.32
CA SER A 75 8.72 -5.55 1.65
C SER A 75 9.83 -4.77 2.36
N ARG A 76 10.90 -4.36 1.63
CA ARG A 76 11.95 -3.50 2.21
C ARG A 76 11.42 -2.11 2.58
N CYS A 77 10.56 -1.52 1.75
CA CYS A 77 9.91 -0.25 2.08
C CYS A 77 9.03 -0.38 3.34
N ALA A 78 8.21 -1.43 3.44
CA ALA A 78 7.36 -1.66 4.60
C ALA A 78 8.17 -1.89 5.89
N ALA A 79 9.25 -2.66 5.80
CA ALA A 79 10.15 -2.91 6.93
C ALA A 79 10.83 -1.62 7.40
N TRP A 80 11.36 -0.81 6.47
CA TRP A 80 11.94 0.49 6.81
C TRP A 80 10.90 1.37 7.51
N TRP A 81 9.68 1.47 6.95
CA TRP A 81 8.62 2.29 7.52
C TRP A 81 8.26 1.88 8.96
N LEU A 82 8.12 0.58 9.23
CA LEU A 82 7.83 0.05 10.57
C LEU A 82 8.91 0.40 11.61
N LEU A 83 10.18 0.52 11.19
CA LEU A 83 11.28 0.89 12.09
C LEU A 83 11.32 2.39 12.42
N GLN A 84 10.59 3.22 11.66
CA GLN A 84 10.53 4.67 11.89
C GLN A 84 9.32 5.12 12.72
N THR A 85 8.44 4.19 13.15
CA THR A 85 7.14 4.49 13.78
C THR A 85 6.95 3.76 15.08
#